data_AF-A0A914VXY2-F1
#
_entry.id   AF-A0A914VXY2-F1
#
_cell.length_a   1.000
_cell.length_b   1.000
_cell.length_c   1.000
_cell.angle_alpha   90.00
_cell.angle_beta   90.00
_cell.angle_gamma   90.00
#
_symmetry.space_group_name_H-M   'P 1'
#
loop_
_entity.id
_entity.type
_entity.pdbx_description
1 polymer ?
#
loop_
_entity_poly.entity_id
_entity_poly.type
_entity_poly.pdbx_seq_one_letter_code
_entity_poly.pdbx_strand_id
1 'polypeptide(L)'
;MKWLRSQLVSKPKSDLYWNQVNLTLTQMTGISHGYEDKPLSPEVSFDISRVLVLNAAGEFFDLETVLNRTKDIVPPTPDGTEADDHCTGFVKVTPGNKDLLFAQVAMNKLNTMTRVLKLIKMGYDKTKVPGHTTTMSSYPGSLTSFDDFSLMSSGVGNIETTHKIYNTTLYKFVKPVGQIGCWLRNVVANKLAHTAEDWAKIFTRYNSGTYNNQWTIVDYKNFKSGEPLPDEGLLWVLEQIPGTVVSRDMTRHLKKHSYWLSYNIPYFMKIREMTGSIKQAKIVGPWSDFNNAPRAKIGRRDHHKVVDMDSLTKFMRYNDFQHDPLSLCKEYRCNCTPPYSAEAAMSARGDLGQPNGHYELMGQGFQNHAGLDYKGTCAEMMKQLRFRAWSGPTYDPLPPFNWKTTKVTGKHFGMPDEWKFDYVDIEWETPVETELDY
;
A
#
# COMPACT_ATOMS: atom_id res chain seq x y z
N MET A 1 -16.44 -16.86 -0.82
CA MET A 1 -17.91 -16.62 -0.91
C MET A 1 -18.76 -17.55 -0.06
N LYS A 2 -18.88 -18.87 -0.32
CA LYS A 2 -19.83 -19.77 0.41
C LYS A 2 -19.81 -19.67 1.95
N TRP A 3 -18.62 -19.60 2.57
CA TRP A 3 -18.49 -19.42 4.02
C TRP A 3 -18.96 -18.03 4.51
N LEU A 4 -18.69 -16.96 3.77
CA LEU A 4 -19.21 -15.61 4.09
C LEU A 4 -20.74 -15.62 4.14
N ARG A 5 -21.40 -16.31 3.19
CA ARG A 5 -22.86 -16.46 3.17
C ARG A 5 -23.40 -17.13 4.44
N SER A 6 -22.74 -18.18 4.94
CA SER A 6 -23.21 -18.83 6.19
C SER A 6 -22.93 -17.98 7.44
N GLN A 7 -21.88 -17.16 7.45
CA GLN A 7 -21.66 -16.19 8.53
C GLN A 7 -22.71 -15.06 8.50
N LEU A 8 -23.00 -14.48 7.33
CA LEU A 8 -24.03 -13.42 7.22
C LEU A 8 -25.45 -13.87 7.58
N VAL A 9 -25.75 -15.17 7.46
CA VAL A 9 -27.02 -15.75 7.93
C VAL A 9 -27.01 -16.07 9.45
N SER A 10 -25.86 -16.39 10.04
CA SER A 10 -25.75 -16.86 11.44
C SER A 10 -25.28 -15.82 12.45
N LYS A 11 -24.79 -14.66 12.01
CA LYS A 11 -24.33 -13.58 12.90
C LYS A 11 -25.48 -12.60 13.18
N PRO A 12 -25.62 -12.13 14.44
CA PRO A 12 -26.68 -11.18 14.78
C PRO A 12 -26.42 -9.83 14.10
N LYS A 13 -27.49 -9.10 13.73
CA LYS A 13 -27.40 -7.77 13.09
C LYS A 13 -26.69 -6.71 13.95
N SER A 14 -26.50 -6.98 15.24
CA SER A 14 -25.73 -6.15 16.18
C SER A 14 -24.22 -6.37 16.14
N ASP A 15 -23.70 -7.43 15.49
CA ASP A 15 -22.27 -7.60 15.27
C ASP A 15 -21.80 -6.59 14.20
N LEU A 16 -21.27 -5.45 14.64
CA LEU A 16 -20.85 -4.36 13.77
C LEU A 16 -19.86 -4.80 12.69
N TYR A 17 -18.98 -5.76 13.00
CA TYR A 17 -18.02 -6.29 12.04
C TYR A 17 -18.72 -7.04 10.90
N TRP A 18 -19.61 -7.98 11.24
CA TRP A 18 -20.34 -8.74 10.22
C TRP A 18 -21.41 -7.90 9.50
N ASN A 19 -21.94 -6.86 10.14
CA ASN A 19 -22.77 -5.85 9.48
C ASN A 19 -21.96 -5.05 8.43
N GLN A 20 -20.73 -4.63 8.74
CA GLN A 20 -19.88 -3.95 7.75
C GLN A 20 -19.36 -4.89 6.64
N VAL A 21 -19.16 -6.18 6.92
CA VAL A 21 -18.95 -7.20 5.88
C VAL A 21 -20.17 -7.27 4.95
N ASN A 22 -21.39 -7.32 5.50
CA ASN A 22 -22.62 -7.35 4.71
C ASN A 22 -22.75 -6.11 3.81
N LEU A 23 -22.70 -4.92 4.41
CA LEU A 23 -22.86 -3.64 3.70
C LEU A 23 -21.83 -3.45 2.59
N THR A 24 -20.58 -3.87 2.81
CA THR A 24 -19.51 -3.76 1.80
C THR A 24 -19.72 -4.76 0.65
N LEU A 25 -20.23 -5.96 0.92
CA LEU A 25 -20.58 -6.92 -0.12
C LEU A 25 -21.86 -6.53 -0.89
N THR A 26 -22.82 -5.87 -0.25
CA THR A 26 -23.98 -5.24 -0.93
C THR A 26 -23.52 -4.10 -1.83
N GLN A 27 -22.60 -3.25 -1.37
CA GLN A 27 -22.01 -2.18 -2.18
C GLN A 27 -21.29 -2.75 -3.43
N MET A 28 -20.50 -3.82 -3.25
CA MET A 28 -19.86 -4.56 -4.35
C MET A 28 -20.90 -5.15 -5.33
N THR A 29 -22.00 -5.69 -4.82
CA THR A 29 -23.11 -6.24 -5.61
C THR A 29 -23.77 -5.15 -6.46
N GLY A 30 -24.05 -3.98 -5.88
CA GLY A 30 -24.61 -2.83 -6.61
C GLY A 30 -23.73 -2.34 -7.76
N ILE A 31 -22.41 -2.22 -7.54
CA ILE A 31 -21.44 -1.88 -8.60
C ILE A 31 -21.45 -2.97 -9.69
N SER A 32 -21.47 -4.25 -9.30
CA SER A 32 -21.50 -5.36 -10.25
C SER A 32 -22.78 -5.41 -11.08
N HIS A 33 -23.93 -5.12 -10.49
CA HIS A 33 -25.21 -5.10 -11.19
C HIS A 33 -25.31 -3.89 -12.13
N GLY A 34 -24.89 -2.70 -11.69
CA GLY A 34 -24.84 -1.51 -12.54
C GLY A 34 -23.88 -1.62 -13.73
N TYR A 35 -22.77 -2.36 -13.58
CA TYR A 35 -21.85 -2.64 -14.70
C TYR A 35 -22.37 -3.73 -15.65
N GLU A 36 -23.26 -4.61 -15.20
CA GLU A 36 -23.78 -5.76 -15.96
C GLU A 36 -25.24 -5.55 -16.44
N ASP A 37 -25.76 -4.32 -16.35
CA ASP A 37 -27.15 -3.91 -16.63
C ASP A 37 -28.20 -4.83 -16.00
N LYS A 38 -27.98 -5.17 -14.72
CA LYS A 38 -28.87 -6.00 -13.90
C LYS A 38 -29.70 -5.15 -12.95
N PRO A 39 -30.94 -5.57 -12.62
CA PRO A 39 -31.75 -4.93 -11.59
C PRO A 39 -30.98 -4.76 -10.27
N LEU A 40 -31.00 -3.54 -9.72
CA LEU A 40 -30.38 -3.24 -8.43
C LEU A 40 -31.26 -3.79 -7.29
N SER A 41 -30.66 -4.56 -6.38
CA SER A 41 -31.32 -5.03 -5.15
C SER A 41 -30.43 -4.76 -3.93
N PRO A 42 -31.01 -4.53 -2.73
CA PRO A 42 -30.27 -4.29 -1.50
C PRO A 42 -29.75 -5.60 -0.86
N GLU A 43 -29.24 -6.51 -1.69
CA GLU A 43 -28.83 -7.87 -1.30
C GLU A 43 -27.33 -8.09 -1.54
N VAL A 44 -26.84 -9.29 -1.20
CA VAL A 44 -25.45 -9.71 -1.49
C VAL A 44 -25.48 -10.82 -2.53
N SER A 45 -24.91 -10.57 -3.71
CA SER A 45 -24.49 -11.66 -4.60
C SER A 45 -23.25 -12.33 -4.02
N PHE A 46 -23.21 -13.65 -4.12
CA PHE A 46 -22.07 -14.48 -3.72
C PHE A 46 -21.35 -15.10 -4.93
N ASP A 47 -21.67 -14.63 -6.12
CA ASP A 47 -21.08 -15.08 -7.39
C ASP A 47 -19.68 -14.50 -7.58
N ILE A 48 -18.89 -15.10 -8.48
CA ILE A 48 -17.56 -14.61 -8.84
C ILE A 48 -17.72 -13.62 -9.99
N SER A 49 -18.08 -12.38 -9.65
CA SER A 49 -18.21 -11.30 -10.64
C SER A 49 -16.88 -10.63 -10.96
N ARG A 50 -16.84 -9.86 -12.06
CA ARG A 50 -15.66 -9.06 -12.46
C ARG A 50 -15.26 -8.07 -11.37
N VAL A 51 -16.24 -7.49 -10.67
CA VAL A 51 -16.00 -6.53 -9.58
C VAL A 51 -15.37 -7.22 -8.37
N LEU A 52 -15.78 -8.45 -8.03
CA LEU A 52 -15.11 -9.22 -6.97
C LEU A 52 -13.64 -9.49 -7.33
N VAL A 53 -13.34 -9.83 -8.59
CA VAL A 53 -11.95 -10.07 -9.04
C VAL A 53 -11.10 -8.81 -8.95
N LEU A 54 -11.63 -7.64 -9.32
CA LEU A 54 -10.94 -6.35 -9.15
C LEU A 54 -10.64 -6.04 -7.68
N ASN A 55 -11.60 -6.27 -6.78
CA ASN A 55 -11.42 -6.02 -5.35
C ASN A 55 -10.47 -7.03 -4.68
N ALA A 56 -10.43 -8.27 -5.19
CA ALA A 56 -9.55 -9.33 -4.72
C ALA A 56 -8.17 -9.34 -5.41
N ALA A 57 -7.78 -8.30 -6.16
CA ALA A 57 -6.56 -8.27 -6.97
C ALA A 57 -5.28 -8.64 -6.17
N GLY A 58 -5.06 -8.03 -5.01
CA GLY A 58 -3.89 -8.31 -4.17
C GLY A 58 -3.90 -9.68 -3.48
N GLU A 59 -5.07 -10.35 -3.43
CA GLU A 59 -5.14 -11.72 -2.91
C GLU A 59 -4.42 -12.71 -3.86
N PHE A 60 -4.35 -12.40 -5.17
CA PHE A 60 -3.74 -13.28 -6.17
C PHE A 60 -2.22 -13.40 -6.05
N PHE A 61 -1.53 -12.38 -5.53
CA PHE A 61 -0.08 -12.43 -5.26
C PHE A 61 0.33 -13.65 -4.42
N ASP A 62 -0.49 -14.00 -3.42
CA ASP A 62 -0.33 -15.21 -2.62
C ASP A 62 -1.10 -16.41 -3.20
N LEU A 63 -2.34 -16.21 -3.66
CA LEU A 63 -3.21 -17.31 -4.10
C LEU A 63 -2.70 -18.06 -5.32
N GLU A 64 -1.92 -17.44 -6.20
CA GLU A 64 -1.31 -18.15 -7.33
C GLU A 64 -0.28 -19.20 -6.88
N THR A 65 0.43 -18.94 -5.78
CA THR A 65 1.30 -19.94 -5.14
C THR A 65 0.47 -20.98 -4.38
N VAL A 66 -0.56 -20.56 -3.62
CA VAL A 66 -1.47 -21.46 -2.88
C VAL A 66 -2.17 -22.47 -3.80
N LEU A 67 -2.58 -22.03 -5.00
CA LEU A 67 -3.32 -22.83 -5.98
C LEU A 67 -2.40 -23.52 -7.01
N ASN A 68 -1.08 -23.36 -6.91
CA ASN A 68 -0.08 -23.92 -7.82
C ASN A 68 -0.40 -23.62 -9.30
N ARG A 69 -0.49 -22.33 -9.65
CA ARG A 69 -0.77 -21.86 -11.02
C ARG A 69 0.29 -22.41 -12.00
N THR A 70 -0.12 -23.28 -12.92
CA THR A 70 0.74 -23.85 -13.98
C THR A 70 0.40 -23.38 -15.40
N LYS A 71 -0.72 -22.68 -15.57
CA LYS A 71 -1.17 -22.11 -16.86
C LYS A 71 -1.13 -20.60 -16.83
N ASP A 72 -0.82 -20.04 -18.00
CA ASP A 72 -0.61 -18.61 -18.20
C ASP A 72 0.36 -18.02 -17.16
N ILE A 73 1.28 -18.86 -16.66
CA ILE A 73 2.59 -18.36 -16.21
C ILE A 73 3.12 -17.62 -17.43
N VAL A 74 3.14 -16.29 -17.37
CA VAL A 74 4.06 -15.52 -18.21
C VAL A 74 5.41 -16.12 -17.88
N PRO A 75 6.07 -16.81 -18.83
CA PRO A 75 7.27 -17.56 -18.50
C PRO A 75 8.31 -16.59 -17.93
N PRO A 76 9.28 -17.11 -17.17
CA PRO A 76 10.58 -16.47 -17.11
C PRO A 76 11.04 -16.03 -18.51
N THR A 77 10.95 -14.73 -18.76
CA THR A 77 12.06 -13.97 -19.31
C THR A 77 13.09 -13.79 -18.12
N PRO A 78 14.18 -13.01 -18.19
CA PRO A 78 15.29 -13.22 -17.24
C PRO A 78 15.22 -12.86 -15.72
N ASP A 79 14.28 -12.23 -15.00
CA ASP A 79 12.82 -11.96 -15.02
C ASP A 79 11.85 -13.02 -14.43
N GLY A 80 12.30 -14.25 -14.19
CA GLY A 80 11.49 -15.40 -13.73
C GLY A 80 10.78 -15.35 -12.37
N THR A 81 10.73 -14.20 -11.71
CA THR A 81 9.75 -13.86 -10.66
C THR A 81 9.43 -12.38 -10.78
N GLU A 82 8.16 -12.00 -10.66
CA GLU A 82 7.78 -10.59 -10.69
C GLU A 82 8.50 -9.76 -9.60
N ALA A 83 8.81 -8.51 -9.93
CA ALA A 83 9.41 -7.57 -8.98
C ALA A 83 8.34 -6.98 -8.05
N ASP A 84 7.79 -7.83 -7.19
CA ASP A 84 6.78 -7.50 -6.16
C ASP A 84 7.30 -6.56 -5.03
N ASP A 85 8.26 -5.69 -5.34
CA ASP A 85 8.63 -4.53 -4.53
C ASP A 85 7.54 -3.46 -4.76
N HIS A 86 6.42 -3.62 -4.06
CA HIS A 86 5.18 -2.93 -4.38
C HIS A 86 5.07 -1.47 -3.93
N CYS A 87 5.75 -1.01 -2.87
CA CYS A 87 5.33 0.23 -2.21
C CYS A 87 6.45 0.86 -1.37
N THR A 88 6.55 2.19 -1.33
CA THR A 88 7.30 2.93 -0.30
C THR A 88 6.33 3.75 0.54
N GLY A 89 6.30 3.50 1.86
CA GLY A 89 5.47 4.24 2.83
C GLY A 89 6.32 5.02 3.84
N PHE A 90 5.86 6.18 4.29
CA PHE A 90 6.64 7.07 5.15
C PHE A 90 5.77 7.89 6.10
N VAL A 91 6.25 8.03 7.34
CA VAL A 91 5.67 8.90 8.38
C VAL A 91 6.78 9.79 8.91
N LYS A 92 6.55 11.10 9.05
CA LYS A 92 7.60 12.07 9.44
C LYS A 92 7.04 13.18 10.30
N VAL A 93 7.58 13.32 11.51
CA VAL A 93 7.36 14.48 12.37
C VAL A 93 8.40 15.54 12.04
N THR A 94 7.95 16.76 11.74
CA THR A 94 8.81 17.86 11.28
C THR A 94 9.57 18.54 12.43
N PRO A 95 10.62 19.35 12.15
CA PRO A 95 11.41 19.98 13.21
C PRO A 95 10.57 20.82 14.18
N GLY A 96 10.71 20.55 15.49
CA GLY A 96 9.91 21.18 16.53
C GLY A 96 8.47 20.66 16.63
N ASN A 97 8.21 19.45 16.12
CA ASN A 97 6.89 18.79 16.10
C ASN A 97 5.78 19.64 15.46
N LYS A 98 6.12 20.52 14.51
CA LYS A 98 5.16 21.47 13.91
C LYS A 98 4.10 20.78 13.05
N ASP A 99 4.42 19.64 12.47
CA ASP A 99 3.54 18.90 11.57
C ASP A 99 3.85 17.39 11.60
N LEU A 100 2.87 16.60 11.19
CA LEU A 100 2.93 15.16 11.04
C LEU A 100 2.57 14.79 9.60
N LEU A 101 3.59 14.44 8.86
CA LEU A 101 3.55 14.14 7.44
C LEU A 101 3.40 12.64 7.22
N PHE A 102 2.50 12.25 6.31
CA PHE A 102 2.13 10.86 6.06
C PHE A 102 1.97 10.62 4.56
N ALA A 103 2.77 9.73 3.97
CA ALA A 103 2.86 9.56 2.52
C ALA A 103 3.11 8.13 2.06
N GLN A 104 2.70 7.83 0.84
CA GLN A 104 2.92 6.55 0.17
C GLN A 104 3.10 6.72 -1.34
N VAL A 105 3.99 5.92 -1.91
CA VAL A 105 4.21 5.75 -3.36
C VAL A 105 3.89 4.30 -3.68
N ALA A 106 2.87 4.08 -4.51
CA ALA A 106 2.53 2.76 -5.02
C ALA A 106 3.46 2.42 -6.20
N MET A 107 3.85 1.16 -6.31
CA MET A 107 4.67 0.62 -7.38
C MET A 107 4.03 -0.66 -7.95
N ASN A 108 3.83 -0.67 -9.25
CA ASN A 108 3.22 -1.81 -9.95
C ASN A 108 3.54 -1.69 -11.45
N LYS A 109 2.95 -2.58 -12.25
CA LYS A 109 3.04 -2.54 -13.71
C LYS A 109 2.43 -1.25 -14.25
N LEU A 110 3.11 -0.59 -15.16
CA LEU A 110 2.71 0.71 -15.73
C LEU A 110 1.32 0.63 -16.40
N ASN A 111 0.94 -0.53 -16.93
CA ASN A 111 -0.39 -0.79 -17.47
C ASN A 111 -1.52 -0.90 -16.39
N THR A 112 -1.27 -0.52 -15.14
CA THR A 112 -2.29 -0.39 -14.08
C THR A 112 -2.67 1.06 -13.77
N MET A 113 -2.02 2.06 -14.38
CA MET A 113 -2.16 3.49 -14.06
C MET A 113 -3.53 4.15 -14.36
N THR A 114 -4.62 3.41 -14.55
CA THR A 114 -5.97 3.98 -14.64
C THR A 114 -6.47 4.30 -13.23
N ARG A 115 -6.18 5.52 -12.74
CA ARG A 115 -6.42 5.92 -11.34
C ARG A 115 -7.75 6.63 -11.14
N VAL A 116 -8.31 6.51 -9.94
CA VAL A 116 -9.48 7.25 -9.45
C VAL A 116 -9.24 7.63 -7.99
N LEU A 117 -9.14 8.92 -7.70
CA LEU A 117 -9.17 9.44 -6.33
C LEU A 117 -10.61 9.40 -5.83
N LYS A 118 -10.85 8.98 -4.57
CA LYS A 118 -12.20 8.74 -4.05
C LYS A 118 -12.42 9.38 -2.68
N LEU A 119 -13.59 9.98 -2.54
CA LEU A 119 -14.24 10.30 -1.27
C LEU A 119 -15.49 9.42 -1.17
N ILE A 120 -15.56 8.56 -0.15
CA ILE A 120 -16.71 7.71 0.13
C ILE A 120 -17.32 8.20 1.45
N LYS A 121 -18.44 8.94 1.35
CA LYS A 121 -19.14 9.57 2.48
C LYS A 121 -20.48 8.90 2.71
N MET A 122 -20.56 8.02 3.71
CA MET A 122 -21.75 7.20 3.98
C MET A 122 -22.58 7.79 5.13
N GLY A 123 -23.91 7.73 4.99
CA GLY A 123 -24.88 8.11 6.04
C GLY A 123 -25.01 7.06 7.15
N TYR A 124 -23.90 6.60 7.70
CA TYR A 124 -23.88 5.68 8.83
C TYR A 124 -24.00 6.42 10.17
N ASP A 125 -24.43 5.70 11.20
CA ASP A 125 -24.36 6.16 12.58
C ASP A 125 -22.88 6.35 13.00
N LYS A 126 -22.45 7.61 13.13
CA LYS A 126 -21.07 7.99 13.47
C LYS A 126 -20.58 7.27 14.73
N THR A 127 -21.43 7.08 15.75
CA THR A 127 -21.02 6.46 17.03
C THR A 127 -20.78 4.95 16.94
N LYS A 128 -21.13 4.32 15.80
CA LYS A 128 -20.93 2.89 15.53
C LYS A 128 -19.99 2.64 14.35
N VAL A 129 -19.71 3.68 13.57
CA VAL A 129 -18.93 3.66 12.33
C VAL A 129 -18.18 4.99 12.22
N PRO A 130 -17.12 5.24 13.02
CA PRO A 130 -16.46 6.54 13.08
C PRO A 130 -15.74 6.88 11.76
N GLY A 131 -15.28 5.86 11.01
CA GLY A 131 -14.83 5.97 9.62
C GLY A 131 -15.96 5.99 8.59
N HIS A 132 -17.11 6.61 8.90
CA HIS A 132 -18.24 6.73 7.97
C HIS A 132 -17.89 7.53 6.70
N THR A 133 -16.85 8.36 6.76
CA THR A 133 -16.22 9.01 5.60
C THR A 133 -14.80 8.47 5.45
N THR A 134 -14.42 8.05 4.25
CA THR A 134 -13.05 7.61 3.91
C THR A 134 -12.60 8.29 2.61
N THR A 135 -11.36 8.77 2.54
CA THR A 135 -10.72 9.20 1.29
C THR A 135 -9.51 8.34 0.97
N MET A 136 -9.27 8.12 -0.33
CA MET A 136 -8.22 7.22 -0.81
C MET A 136 -7.81 7.52 -2.26
N SER A 137 -6.57 7.22 -2.63
CA SER A 137 -6.22 6.91 -4.01
C SER A 137 -6.71 5.50 -4.36
N SER A 138 -7.16 5.25 -5.60
CA SER A 138 -7.78 3.97 -5.97
C SER A 138 -7.85 3.80 -7.50
N TYR A 139 -8.64 2.81 -7.95
CA TYR A 139 -8.81 2.36 -9.34
C TYR A 139 -10.31 2.16 -9.66
N PRO A 140 -10.75 2.17 -10.92
CA PRO A 140 -12.14 1.90 -11.30
C PRO A 140 -12.65 0.56 -10.75
N GLY A 141 -13.90 0.52 -10.29
CA GLY A 141 -14.55 -0.70 -9.77
C GLY A 141 -14.08 -1.19 -8.38
N SER A 142 -12.93 -0.74 -7.87
CA SER A 142 -12.47 -1.09 -6.51
C SER A 142 -13.24 -0.36 -5.40
N LEU A 143 -13.37 -1.00 -4.23
CA LEU A 143 -13.83 -0.44 -2.96
C LEU A 143 -12.68 -0.15 -1.97
N THR A 144 -11.47 -0.59 -2.28
CA THR A 144 -10.23 -0.34 -1.52
C THR A 144 -9.32 0.64 -2.24
N SER A 145 -8.23 1.04 -1.58
CA SER A 145 -7.19 1.80 -2.27
C SER A 145 -6.41 0.92 -3.24
N PHE A 146 -6.02 -0.30 -2.82
CA PHE A 146 -5.11 -1.22 -3.52
C PHE A 146 -3.68 -0.66 -3.73
N ASP A 147 -3.43 0.57 -3.29
CA ASP A 147 -2.09 1.13 -3.20
C ASP A 147 -1.30 0.61 -1.98
N ASP A 148 -1.83 0.48 -0.75
CA ASP A 148 -2.99 1.21 -0.19
C ASP A 148 -2.55 2.55 0.46
N PHE A 149 -3.39 3.59 0.32
CA PHE A 149 -3.38 4.85 1.08
C PHE A 149 -4.83 5.25 1.40
N SER A 150 -5.16 5.46 2.67
CA SER A 150 -6.52 5.81 3.10
C SER A 150 -6.55 6.69 4.36
N LEU A 151 -7.47 7.65 4.39
CA LEU A 151 -7.72 8.57 5.52
C LEU A 151 -9.20 8.46 5.91
N MET A 152 -9.51 8.37 7.22
CA MET A 152 -10.87 8.15 7.72
C MET A 152 -11.34 9.26 8.66
N SER A 153 -12.65 9.51 8.71
CA SER A 153 -13.26 10.55 9.55
C SER A 153 -12.99 10.40 11.05
N SER A 154 -12.54 9.23 11.51
CA SER A 154 -12.06 9.02 12.89
C SER A 154 -10.69 9.66 13.21
N GLY A 155 -10.10 10.44 12.29
CA GLY A 155 -8.75 10.99 12.44
C GLY A 155 -7.64 9.93 12.25
N VAL A 156 -7.99 8.70 11.89
CA VAL A 156 -7.05 7.62 11.61
C VAL A 156 -6.69 7.62 10.11
N GLY A 157 -5.40 7.49 9.80
CA GLY A 157 -4.89 7.25 8.45
C GLY A 157 -4.10 5.95 8.38
N ASN A 158 -4.15 5.23 7.25
CA ASN A 158 -3.37 4.01 7.03
C ASN A 158 -2.77 3.95 5.62
N ILE A 159 -1.61 3.30 5.56
CA ILE A 159 -0.89 2.91 4.34
C ILE A 159 -0.34 1.50 4.55
N GLU A 160 0.07 0.83 3.48
CA GLU A 160 0.86 -0.39 3.59
C GLU A 160 2.11 -0.41 2.70
N THR A 161 2.96 -1.41 2.94
CA THR A 161 3.83 -1.97 1.90
C THR A 161 3.82 -3.50 1.96
N THR A 162 3.57 -4.14 0.82
CA THR A 162 3.44 -5.60 0.68
C THR A 162 4.79 -6.30 0.84
N HIS A 163 4.88 -7.47 1.48
CA HIS A 163 6.18 -8.11 1.74
C HIS A 163 6.23 -9.60 1.33
N LYS A 164 7.32 -10.02 0.68
CA LYS A 164 7.44 -11.36 0.07
C LYS A 164 7.51 -12.51 1.10
N ILE A 165 6.84 -13.62 0.79
CA ILE A 165 6.81 -14.85 1.61
C ILE A 165 7.73 -15.92 1.00
N TYR A 166 9.05 -15.82 1.25
CA TYR A 166 10.04 -16.79 0.74
C TYR A 166 9.83 -18.22 1.30
N ASN A 167 9.28 -18.34 2.51
CA ASN A 167 8.91 -19.61 3.12
C ASN A 167 7.49 -20.03 2.72
N THR A 168 7.35 -20.54 1.50
CA THR A 168 6.06 -20.99 0.93
C THR A 168 5.35 -22.08 1.75
N THR A 169 6.05 -22.78 2.66
CA THR A 169 5.42 -23.75 3.57
C THR A 169 4.42 -23.13 4.55
N LEU A 170 4.40 -21.80 4.69
CA LEU A 170 3.38 -21.06 5.42
C LEU A 170 2.00 -21.12 4.74
N TYR A 171 1.93 -21.26 3.41
CA TYR A 171 0.66 -21.20 2.67
C TYR A 171 -0.35 -22.32 3.01
N LYS A 172 0.08 -23.39 3.71
CA LYS A 172 -0.81 -24.38 4.36
C LYS A 172 -1.81 -23.77 5.38
N PHE A 173 -1.58 -22.52 5.80
CA PHE A 173 -2.48 -21.78 6.68
C PHE A 173 -3.53 -20.94 5.93
N VAL A 174 -3.46 -20.82 4.60
CA VAL A 174 -4.51 -20.20 3.76
C VAL A 174 -5.65 -21.21 3.55
N LYS A 175 -6.90 -20.81 3.82
CA LYS A 175 -8.08 -21.69 3.86
C LYS A 175 -9.36 -20.95 3.41
N PRO A 176 -10.26 -21.59 2.64
CA PRO A 176 -11.51 -20.96 2.18
C PRO A 176 -12.61 -20.81 3.26
N VAL A 177 -12.31 -21.17 4.52
CA VAL A 177 -13.24 -21.24 5.66
C VAL A 177 -12.55 -20.65 6.89
N GLY A 178 -13.25 -19.77 7.61
CA GLY A 178 -12.70 -19.07 8.79
C GLY A 178 -11.88 -17.81 8.47
N GLN A 179 -11.77 -17.44 7.18
CA GLN A 179 -10.89 -16.38 6.70
C GLN A 179 -11.60 -15.42 5.74
N ILE A 180 -11.20 -14.15 5.79
CA ILE A 180 -11.71 -13.04 4.97
C ILE A 180 -10.52 -12.42 4.23
N GLY A 181 -10.67 -12.10 2.94
CA GLY A 181 -9.61 -11.45 2.16
C GLY A 181 -9.16 -10.13 2.79
N CYS A 182 -7.88 -9.80 2.61
CA CYS A 182 -7.27 -8.56 3.08
C CYS A 182 -8.07 -7.32 2.65
N TRP A 183 -8.51 -7.25 1.40
CA TRP A 183 -9.26 -6.11 0.88
C TRP A 183 -10.52 -5.80 1.72
N LEU A 184 -11.27 -6.84 2.11
CA LEU A 184 -12.51 -6.71 2.86
C LEU A 184 -12.25 -6.47 4.36
N ARG A 185 -11.13 -6.98 4.89
CA ARG A 185 -10.67 -6.65 6.26
C ARG A 185 -10.20 -5.20 6.37
N ASN A 186 -9.52 -4.67 5.36
CA ASN A 186 -9.14 -3.26 5.25
C ASN A 186 -10.40 -2.35 5.29
N VAL A 187 -11.39 -2.57 4.41
CA VAL A 187 -12.64 -1.76 4.43
C VAL A 187 -13.36 -1.82 5.78
N VAL A 188 -13.43 -2.98 6.43
CA VAL A 188 -14.09 -3.11 7.74
C VAL A 188 -13.29 -2.44 8.86
N ALA A 189 -11.95 -2.49 8.82
CA ALA A 189 -11.09 -1.76 9.75
C ALA A 189 -11.20 -0.23 9.58
N ASN A 190 -11.14 0.27 8.34
CA ASN A 190 -11.31 1.70 8.03
C ASN A 190 -12.64 2.25 8.57
N LYS A 191 -13.74 1.52 8.35
CA LYS A 191 -15.08 1.96 8.79
C LYS A 191 -15.25 1.95 10.32
N LEU A 192 -14.62 1.02 11.04
CA LEU A 192 -14.91 0.76 12.46
C LEU A 192 -13.84 1.22 13.46
N ALA A 193 -12.64 1.63 13.01
CA ALA A 193 -11.57 2.03 13.91
C ALA A 193 -11.73 3.47 14.43
N HIS A 194 -11.85 3.61 15.76
CA HIS A 194 -11.69 4.91 16.44
C HIS A 194 -10.21 5.27 16.59
N THR A 195 -9.34 4.30 16.88
CA THR A 195 -7.89 4.52 17.06
C THR A 195 -7.03 3.68 16.11
N ALA A 196 -5.75 4.03 15.99
CA ALA A 196 -4.77 3.21 15.27
C ALA A 196 -4.60 1.80 15.86
N GLU A 197 -4.79 1.63 17.18
CA GLU A 197 -4.82 0.31 17.81
C GLU A 197 -6.09 -0.49 17.43
N ASP A 198 -7.27 0.16 17.43
CA ASP A 198 -8.52 -0.50 17.03
C ASP A 198 -8.44 -1.01 15.60
N TRP A 199 -7.86 -0.21 14.69
CA TRP A 199 -7.62 -0.62 13.31
C TRP A 199 -6.83 -1.94 13.26
N ALA A 200 -5.70 -2.01 13.99
CA ALA A 200 -4.87 -3.21 14.05
C ALA A 200 -5.59 -4.42 14.67
N LYS A 201 -6.37 -4.20 15.75
CA LYS A 201 -7.22 -5.24 16.39
C LYS A 201 -8.30 -5.76 15.45
N ILE A 202 -8.97 -4.87 14.72
CA ILE A 202 -10.08 -5.20 13.81
C ILE A 202 -9.57 -5.93 12.57
N PHE A 203 -8.51 -5.42 11.92
CA PHE A 203 -7.92 -6.01 10.71
C PHE A 203 -7.35 -7.42 10.93
N THR A 204 -6.87 -7.71 12.15
CA THR A 204 -6.37 -9.03 12.55
C THR A 204 -7.44 -10.14 12.52
N ARG A 205 -8.73 -9.78 12.65
CA ARG A 205 -9.83 -10.75 12.66
C ARG A 205 -9.93 -11.48 11.32
N TYR A 206 -9.97 -12.82 11.36
CA TYR A 206 -10.11 -13.68 10.18
C TYR A 206 -8.98 -13.53 9.13
N ASN A 207 -7.73 -13.25 9.57
CA ASN A 207 -6.54 -13.22 8.72
C ASN A 207 -6.49 -14.38 7.72
N SER A 208 -6.47 -14.04 6.43
CA SER A 208 -6.42 -14.97 5.30
C SER A 208 -5.04 -15.50 4.96
N GLY A 209 -3.97 -14.79 5.33
CA GLY A 209 -2.63 -15.10 4.81
C GLY A 209 -2.46 -14.76 3.33
N THR A 210 -3.21 -13.77 2.84
CA THR A 210 -3.23 -13.30 1.45
C THR A 210 -3.23 -11.77 1.44
N TYR A 211 -2.57 -11.18 0.44
CA TYR A 211 -2.09 -9.79 0.42
C TYR A 211 -1.36 -9.48 1.74
N ASN A 212 -0.18 -10.09 1.88
CA ASN A 212 0.61 -10.11 3.11
C ASN A 212 1.52 -8.87 3.25
N ASN A 213 1.09 -7.92 4.07
CA ASN A 213 1.61 -6.55 4.07
C ASN A 213 2.07 -6.08 5.46
N GLN A 214 2.99 -5.11 5.49
CA GLN A 214 3.20 -4.23 6.64
C GLN A 214 2.25 -3.02 6.53
N TRP A 215 1.23 -2.99 7.37
CA TRP A 215 0.36 -1.83 7.57
C TRP A 215 0.99 -0.85 8.56
N THR A 216 0.96 0.42 8.20
CA THR A 216 1.40 1.56 9.03
C THR A 216 0.19 2.47 9.27
N ILE A 217 -0.22 2.62 10.52
CA ILE A 217 -1.46 3.29 10.92
C ILE A 217 -1.13 4.45 11.86
N VAL A 218 -1.62 5.64 11.54
CA VAL A 218 -1.42 6.88 12.30
C VAL A 218 -2.76 7.34 12.86
N ASP A 219 -2.77 7.80 14.11
CA ASP A 219 -3.93 8.47 14.72
C ASP A 219 -3.62 9.95 14.95
N TYR A 220 -4.16 10.82 14.10
CA TYR A 220 -3.91 12.26 14.18
C TYR A 220 -4.53 12.90 15.43
N LYS A 221 -5.51 12.27 16.10
CA LYS A 221 -6.04 12.77 17.40
C LYS A 221 -4.97 12.78 18.49
N ASN A 222 -3.94 11.96 18.34
CA ASN A 222 -2.79 11.87 19.23
C ASN A 222 -1.62 12.78 18.79
N PHE A 223 -1.82 13.67 17.81
CA PHE A 223 -0.85 14.66 17.35
C PHE A 223 -1.33 16.09 17.57
N LYS A 224 -0.42 16.94 18.08
CA LYS A 224 -0.65 18.37 18.24
C LYS A 224 0.59 19.15 17.83
N SER A 225 0.40 20.17 17.01
CA SER A 225 1.49 21.00 16.48
C SER A 225 2.25 21.71 17.60
N GLY A 226 3.56 21.51 17.65
CA GLY A 226 4.46 22.15 18.62
C GLY A 226 4.53 21.50 20.00
N GLU A 227 3.59 20.60 20.35
CA GLU A 227 3.64 19.87 21.63
C GLU A 227 4.62 18.67 21.57
N PRO A 228 5.15 18.19 22.71
CA PRO A 228 5.86 16.91 22.77
C PRO A 228 4.95 15.74 22.36
N LEU A 229 5.43 14.86 21.48
CA LEU A 229 4.67 13.67 21.08
C LEU A 229 4.34 12.78 22.30
N PRO A 230 3.19 12.09 22.32
CA PRO A 230 2.86 11.11 23.37
C PRO A 230 3.83 9.92 23.36
N ASP A 231 3.75 9.06 24.37
CA ASP A 231 4.55 7.83 24.46
C ASP A 231 3.88 6.59 23.86
N GLU A 232 2.64 6.72 23.39
CA GLU A 232 1.80 5.68 22.78
C GLU A 232 0.62 6.30 22.01
N GLY A 233 -0.16 5.50 21.29
CA GLY A 233 -1.39 5.86 20.58
C GLY A 233 -1.21 6.50 19.20
N LEU A 234 -0.10 7.17 18.92
CA LEU A 234 0.09 7.96 17.69
C LEU A 234 0.42 7.12 16.45
N LEU A 235 1.27 6.10 16.58
CA LEU A 235 1.71 5.25 15.46
C LEU A 235 1.60 3.77 15.85
N TRP A 236 0.85 3.00 15.06
CA TRP A 236 0.80 1.54 15.13
C TRP A 236 1.31 0.91 13.84
N VAL A 237 1.95 -0.25 13.97
CA VAL A 237 2.44 -1.04 12.84
C VAL A 237 1.97 -2.48 13.00
N LEU A 238 1.44 -3.06 11.93
CA LEU A 238 0.93 -4.42 11.86
C LEU A 238 1.53 -5.16 10.66
N GLU A 239 1.97 -6.40 10.86
CA GLU A 239 2.51 -7.26 9.82
C GLU A 239 1.74 -8.58 9.76
N GLN A 240 1.30 -8.96 8.57
CA GLN A 240 0.44 -10.11 8.32
C GLN A 240 1.14 -11.15 7.45
N ILE A 241 1.14 -12.41 7.90
CA ILE A 241 1.57 -13.58 7.12
C ILE A 241 0.55 -14.72 7.24
N PRO A 242 0.65 -15.80 6.44
CA PRO A 242 -0.23 -16.95 6.61
C PRO A 242 -0.15 -17.55 8.02
N GLY A 243 -1.28 -17.53 8.73
CA GLY A 243 -1.41 -18.08 10.08
C GLY A 243 -0.76 -17.25 11.21
N THR A 244 -0.28 -16.03 10.96
CA THR A 244 0.25 -15.15 12.02
C THR A 244 0.10 -13.67 11.68
N VAL A 245 -0.22 -12.87 12.69
CA VAL A 245 -0.14 -11.40 12.65
C VAL A 245 0.72 -10.95 13.84
N VAL A 246 1.48 -9.88 13.66
CA VAL A 246 2.16 -9.16 14.76
C VAL A 246 1.83 -7.68 14.61
N SER A 247 1.24 -7.07 15.64
CA SER A 247 1.05 -5.62 15.72
C SER A 247 1.68 -5.05 16.98
N ARG A 248 2.15 -3.79 16.91
CA ARG A 248 2.68 -3.03 18.04
C ARG A 248 2.45 -1.54 17.87
N ASP A 249 2.34 -0.86 19.01
CA ASP A 249 2.61 0.58 19.10
C ASP A 249 4.09 0.86 18.79
N MET A 250 4.32 1.81 17.88
CA MET A 250 5.63 2.27 17.44
C MET A 250 5.83 3.77 17.69
N THR A 251 4.95 4.42 18.47
CA THR A 251 5.02 5.84 18.83
C THR A 251 6.38 6.21 19.44
N ARG A 252 6.93 5.36 20.34
CA ARG A 252 8.25 5.58 20.95
C ARG A 252 9.41 5.48 19.93
N HIS A 253 9.23 4.76 18.82
CA HIS A 253 10.17 4.78 17.70
C HIS A 253 10.08 6.10 16.95
N LEU A 254 8.86 6.54 16.59
CA LEU A 254 8.63 7.82 15.92
C LEU A 254 9.15 9.01 16.74
N LYS A 255 8.91 9.01 18.06
CA LYS A 255 9.41 10.02 19.02
C LYS A 255 10.93 10.02 19.17
N LYS A 256 11.59 8.87 19.03
CA LYS A 256 13.06 8.76 19.10
C LYS A 256 13.77 9.12 17.79
N HIS A 257 13.17 8.79 16.64
CA HIS A 257 13.82 8.88 15.33
C HIS A 257 13.27 9.99 14.43
N SER A 258 12.15 10.63 14.80
CA SER A 258 11.33 11.57 14.00
C SER A 258 10.65 10.98 12.76
N TYR A 259 10.89 9.72 12.39
CA TYR A 259 10.27 9.10 11.22
C TYR A 259 9.95 7.61 11.40
N TRP A 260 9.13 7.10 10.50
CA TRP A 260 8.95 5.69 10.16
C TRP A 260 9.06 5.52 8.64
N LEU A 261 9.64 4.43 8.16
CA LEU A 261 9.75 4.12 6.73
C LEU A 261 9.42 2.64 6.51
N SER A 262 8.59 2.39 5.50
CA SER A 262 8.12 1.08 5.08
C SER A 262 8.51 0.84 3.62
N TYR A 263 9.05 -0.33 3.30
CA TYR A 263 9.75 -0.61 2.03
C TYR A 263 9.82 -2.11 1.70
N ASN A 264 8.67 -2.79 1.74
CA ASN A 264 8.47 -4.19 1.32
C ASN A 264 9.28 -5.28 2.08
N ILE A 265 10.12 -4.91 3.05
CA ILE A 265 10.83 -5.84 3.96
C ILE A 265 10.22 -5.72 5.37
N PRO A 266 9.82 -6.84 6.03
CA PRO A 266 9.21 -6.76 7.34
C PRO A 266 10.16 -6.20 8.42
N TYR A 267 9.64 -5.39 9.33
CA TYR A 267 10.32 -4.86 10.50
C TYR A 267 10.40 -5.90 11.62
N PHE A 268 9.30 -6.59 11.98
CA PHE A 268 9.31 -7.45 13.17
C PHE A 268 10.15 -8.71 12.94
N MET A 269 11.09 -8.98 13.85
CA MET A 269 12.05 -10.09 13.74
C MET A 269 11.36 -11.45 13.51
N LYS A 270 10.31 -11.74 14.29
CA LYS A 270 9.47 -12.95 14.13
C LYS A 270 8.92 -13.10 12.71
N ILE A 271 8.49 -12.01 12.07
CA ILE A 271 7.94 -12.05 10.70
C ILE A 271 9.09 -12.29 9.70
N ARG A 272 10.22 -11.58 9.84
CA ARG A 272 11.41 -11.83 9.00
C ARG A 272 11.98 -13.25 9.12
N GLU A 273 11.86 -13.87 10.29
CA GLU A 273 12.21 -15.27 10.52
C GLU A 273 11.21 -16.21 9.85
N MET A 274 9.92 -16.08 10.15
CA MET A 274 8.87 -16.97 9.64
C MET A 274 8.74 -16.91 8.11
N THR A 275 8.82 -15.72 7.52
CA THR A 275 8.80 -15.51 6.05
C THR A 275 10.05 -16.05 5.35
N GLY A 276 11.13 -16.37 6.07
CA GLY A 276 12.42 -16.71 5.48
C GLY A 276 13.22 -15.49 4.98
N SER A 277 12.77 -14.26 5.19
CA SER A 277 13.47 -13.03 4.75
C SER A 277 14.91 -12.96 5.25
N ILE A 278 15.20 -13.38 6.49
CA ILE A 278 16.58 -13.43 7.02
C ILE A 278 17.45 -14.45 6.26
N LYS A 279 16.86 -15.54 5.76
CA LYS A 279 17.57 -16.51 4.90
C LYS A 279 17.83 -15.91 3.52
N GLN A 280 16.85 -15.22 2.94
CA GLN A 280 17.00 -14.57 1.64
C GLN A 280 18.12 -13.51 1.66
N ALA A 281 18.15 -12.62 2.65
CA ALA A 281 19.19 -11.61 2.81
C ALA A 281 20.62 -12.20 2.94
N LYS A 282 20.76 -13.44 3.40
CA LYS A 282 22.04 -14.18 3.44
C LYS A 282 22.43 -14.80 2.10
N ILE A 283 21.49 -14.97 1.18
CA ILE A 283 21.69 -15.54 -0.16
C ILE A 283 21.95 -14.42 -1.18
N VAL A 284 21.07 -13.42 -1.26
CA VAL A 284 21.15 -12.32 -2.26
C VAL A 284 21.83 -11.06 -1.70
N GLY A 285 22.29 -11.09 -0.45
CA GLY A 285 23.04 -10.00 0.16
C GLY A 285 22.20 -8.76 0.54
N PRO A 286 22.85 -7.60 0.73
CA PRO A 286 22.24 -6.39 1.27
C PRO A 286 20.97 -5.88 0.59
N TRP A 287 20.71 -6.20 -0.68
CA TRP A 287 19.52 -5.74 -1.41
C TRP A 287 18.21 -6.14 -0.70
N SER A 288 18.16 -7.35 -0.12
CA SER A 288 17.01 -7.85 0.65
C SER A 288 17.20 -7.82 2.17
N ASP A 289 18.23 -7.13 2.68
CA ASP A 289 18.40 -6.93 4.12
C ASP A 289 17.64 -5.70 4.62
N PHE A 290 16.84 -5.86 5.67
CA PHE A 290 16.03 -4.80 6.26
C PHE A 290 16.82 -3.52 6.59
N ASN A 291 18.07 -3.63 7.05
CA ASN A 291 18.87 -2.47 7.45
C ASN A 291 19.72 -1.89 6.31
N ASN A 292 19.88 -2.61 5.19
CA ASN A 292 20.86 -2.31 4.15
C ASN A 292 20.32 -2.32 2.72
N ALA A 293 19.03 -2.56 2.50
CA ALA A 293 18.37 -2.36 1.21
C ALA A 293 18.44 -0.88 0.74
N PRO A 294 18.31 -0.58 -0.56
CA PRO A 294 18.50 0.79 -1.08
C PRO A 294 17.62 1.83 -0.41
N ARG A 295 16.31 1.57 -0.31
CA ARG A 295 15.34 2.46 0.34
C ARG A 295 15.63 2.66 1.83
N ALA A 296 16.12 1.63 2.53
CA ALA A 296 16.55 1.74 3.93
C ALA A 296 17.76 2.69 4.10
N LYS A 297 18.74 2.63 3.17
CA LYS A 297 19.92 3.50 3.17
C LYS A 297 19.58 4.94 2.77
N ILE A 298 18.83 5.13 1.68
CA ILE A 298 18.39 6.45 1.20
C ILE A 298 17.54 7.14 2.26
N GLY A 299 16.58 6.41 2.88
CA GLY A 299 15.75 6.95 3.94
C GLY A 299 16.56 7.39 5.16
N ARG A 300 17.50 6.55 5.63
CA ARG A 300 18.40 6.92 6.74
C ARG A 300 19.31 8.12 6.40
N ARG A 301 19.71 8.28 5.13
CA ARG A 301 20.49 9.43 4.66
C ARG A 301 19.65 10.72 4.65
N ASP A 302 18.44 10.67 4.10
CA ASP A 302 17.73 11.88 3.63
C ASP A 302 16.46 12.25 4.40
N HIS A 303 15.92 11.40 5.30
CA HIS A 303 14.67 11.71 6.02
C HIS A 303 14.69 13.04 6.79
N HIS A 304 15.88 13.54 7.15
CA HIS A 304 16.08 14.81 7.86
C HIS A 304 15.81 16.04 6.98
N LYS A 305 15.84 15.87 5.65
CA LYS A 305 15.55 16.92 4.65
C LYS A 305 14.05 17.17 4.49
N VAL A 306 13.21 16.26 4.96
CA VAL A 306 11.74 16.40 4.93
C VAL A 306 11.28 17.21 6.14
N VAL A 307 10.76 18.40 5.86
CA VAL A 307 10.35 19.40 6.86
C VAL A 307 8.95 19.98 6.60
N ASP A 308 8.36 19.71 5.44
CA ASP A 308 7.09 20.21 4.93
C ASP A 308 6.54 19.29 3.80
N MET A 309 5.39 19.64 3.22
CA MET A 309 4.75 18.89 2.13
C MET A 309 5.54 18.88 0.82
N ASP A 310 6.31 19.92 0.50
CA ASP A 310 7.06 20.02 -0.76
C ASP A 310 8.31 19.13 -0.71
N SER A 311 9.06 19.21 0.39
CA SER A 311 10.20 18.33 0.68
C SER A 311 9.77 16.87 0.85
N LEU A 312 8.57 16.60 1.41
CA LEU A 312 7.95 15.27 1.43
C LEU A 312 7.67 14.76 0.01
N THR A 313 7.06 15.59 -0.84
CA THR A 313 6.75 15.27 -2.24
C THR A 313 8.03 14.91 -3.00
N LYS A 314 9.09 15.74 -2.88
CA LYS A 314 10.38 15.52 -3.54
C LYS A 314 11.13 14.29 -3.00
N PHE A 315 11.10 14.04 -1.69
CA PHE A 315 11.72 12.86 -1.08
C PHE A 315 11.04 11.55 -1.50
N MET A 316 9.71 11.51 -1.50
CA MET A 316 8.98 10.29 -1.86
C MET A 316 9.06 9.99 -3.35
N ARG A 317 9.02 11.01 -4.22
CA ARG A 317 9.24 10.86 -5.67
C ARG A 317 10.73 10.76 -6.05
N TYR A 318 11.67 10.69 -5.11
CA TYR A 318 13.10 10.70 -5.40
C TYR A 318 13.55 9.44 -6.17
N ASN A 319 14.18 9.66 -7.33
CA ASN A 319 14.94 8.68 -8.07
C ASN A 319 16.00 9.38 -8.93
N ASP A 320 17.28 9.25 -8.57
CA ASP A 320 18.43 9.77 -9.33
C ASP A 320 19.45 8.64 -9.56
N PHE A 321 18.96 7.48 -10.00
CA PHE A 321 19.70 6.22 -9.97
C PHE A 321 21.03 6.18 -10.75
N GLN A 322 21.22 7.12 -11.68
CA GLN A 322 22.45 7.22 -12.48
C GLN A 322 23.58 7.95 -11.74
N HIS A 323 23.27 8.74 -10.71
CA HIS A 323 24.22 9.57 -9.97
C HIS A 323 24.28 9.25 -8.47
N ASP A 324 23.20 8.71 -7.88
CA ASP A 324 23.19 8.32 -6.47
C ASP A 324 24.10 7.09 -6.21
N PRO A 325 25.13 7.19 -5.34
CA PRO A 325 25.97 6.04 -5.00
C PRO A 325 25.18 4.89 -4.35
N LEU A 326 24.02 5.17 -3.74
CA LEU A 326 23.12 4.17 -3.18
C LEU A 326 22.28 3.44 -4.25
N SER A 327 22.36 3.82 -5.53
CA SER A 327 21.69 3.10 -6.62
C SER A 327 22.63 2.20 -7.43
N LEU A 328 23.92 2.16 -7.08
CA LEU A 328 24.94 1.32 -7.72
C LEU A 328 24.85 -0.13 -7.22
N CYS A 329 24.74 -1.14 -8.10
CA CYS A 329 24.56 -2.54 -7.67
C CYS A 329 25.68 -3.06 -6.75
N LYS A 330 26.92 -2.55 -6.94
CA LYS A 330 28.10 -2.89 -6.14
C LYS A 330 27.92 -2.62 -4.63
N GLU A 331 27.12 -1.60 -4.28
CA GLU A 331 26.78 -1.24 -2.89
C GLU A 331 25.91 -2.31 -2.19
N TYR A 332 25.38 -3.23 -2.98
CA TYR A 332 24.59 -4.40 -2.57
C TYR A 332 25.32 -5.72 -2.84
N ARG A 333 26.61 -5.66 -3.15
CA ARG A 333 27.50 -6.80 -3.48
C ARG A 333 27.12 -7.54 -4.76
N CYS A 334 26.50 -6.84 -5.71
CA CYS A 334 26.08 -7.40 -6.99
C CYS A 334 26.74 -6.66 -8.16
N ASN A 335 27.14 -7.39 -9.20
CA ASN A 335 27.53 -6.79 -10.46
C ASN A 335 26.28 -6.54 -11.32
N CYS A 336 26.32 -5.45 -12.09
CA CYS A 336 25.36 -5.18 -13.14
C CYS A 336 25.99 -4.31 -14.24
N THR A 337 25.36 -4.29 -15.42
CA THR A 337 25.78 -3.49 -16.58
C THR A 337 24.53 -2.98 -17.29
N PRO A 338 24.23 -1.66 -17.25
CA PRO A 338 24.97 -0.58 -16.59
C PRO A 338 25.09 -0.76 -15.06
N PRO A 339 26.04 -0.10 -14.37
CA PRO A 339 26.42 -0.40 -12.98
C PRO A 339 25.43 0.11 -11.90
N TYR A 340 24.20 0.44 -12.29
CA TYR A 340 23.14 1.01 -11.46
C TYR A 340 21.79 0.33 -11.73
N SER A 341 20.86 0.44 -10.77
CA SER A 341 19.49 -0.04 -10.91
C SER A 341 18.47 1.08 -10.65
N ALA A 342 17.52 1.24 -11.56
CA ALA A 342 16.44 2.23 -11.45
C ALA A 342 15.37 1.90 -10.38
N GLU A 343 15.47 0.70 -9.80
CA GLU A 343 14.67 0.20 -8.66
C GLU A 343 15.27 0.63 -7.31
N ALA A 344 16.54 1.03 -7.28
CA ALA A 344 17.26 1.42 -6.08
C ALA A 344 16.96 2.88 -5.65
N ALA A 345 15.68 3.21 -5.50
CA ALA A 345 15.17 4.58 -5.30
C ALA A 345 13.90 4.61 -4.42
N MET A 346 13.43 5.79 -4.02
CA MET A 346 12.16 5.91 -3.26
C MET A 346 10.93 5.68 -4.15
N SER A 347 11.01 6.07 -5.42
CA SER A 347 10.02 5.83 -6.47
C SER A 347 10.70 5.15 -7.67
N ALA A 348 10.49 3.85 -7.86
CA ALA A 348 11.14 3.04 -8.90
C ALA A 348 10.88 3.54 -10.34
N ARG A 349 11.79 3.19 -11.28
CA ARG A 349 11.70 3.48 -12.73
C ARG A 349 12.29 2.33 -13.57
N GLY A 350 11.85 1.09 -13.36
CA GLY A 350 12.31 -0.09 -14.09
C GLY A 350 12.18 -0.01 -15.61
N ASP A 351 11.28 0.84 -16.13
CA ASP A 351 11.18 1.16 -17.56
C ASP A 351 12.41 1.86 -18.15
N LEU A 352 13.24 2.49 -17.31
CA LEU A 352 14.52 3.11 -17.68
C LEU A 352 15.72 2.17 -17.55
N GLY A 353 15.51 0.92 -17.11
CA GLY A 353 16.53 -0.12 -17.19
C GLY A 353 16.92 -0.43 -18.64
N GLN A 354 18.07 -1.08 -18.84
CA GLN A 354 18.47 -1.57 -20.17
C GLN A 354 17.95 -2.99 -20.39
N PRO A 355 17.13 -3.28 -21.44
CA PRO A 355 16.59 -4.63 -21.69
C PRO A 355 17.65 -5.71 -21.91
N ASN A 356 18.77 -5.32 -22.53
CA ASN A 356 19.93 -6.20 -22.75
C ASN A 356 21.01 -5.99 -21.66
N GLY A 357 20.64 -5.36 -20.54
CA GLY A 357 21.55 -5.16 -19.42
C GLY A 357 21.71 -6.44 -18.59
N HIS A 358 22.90 -6.62 -18.01
CA HIS A 358 23.18 -7.74 -17.12
C HIS A 358 22.93 -7.32 -15.66
N TYR A 359 22.25 -8.15 -14.87
CA TYR A 359 21.97 -7.92 -13.45
C TYR A 359 22.03 -9.25 -12.71
N GLU A 360 22.80 -9.33 -11.62
CA GLU A 360 22.93 -10.57 -10.84
C GLU A 360 21.68 -10.88 -9.99
N LEU A 361 20.87 -9.88 -9.63
CA LEU A 361 19.59 -10.10 -8.94
C LEU A 361 18.39 -9.82 -9.87
N MET A 362 17.40 -10.71 -9.79
CA MET A 362 16.08 -10.49 -10.38
C MET A 362 15.43 -9.25 -9.75
N GLY A 363 14.73 -8.44 -10.55
CA GLY A 363 14.11 -7.20 -10.08
C GLY A 363 15.07 -6.01 -9.89
N GLN A 364 16.26 -6.03 -10.52
CA GLN A 364 17.14 -4.86 -10.63
C GLN A 364 17.19 -4.24 -12.04
N GLY A 365 16.72 -4.97 -13.05
CA GLY A 365 16.94 -4.65 -14.46
C GLY A 365 15.83 -3.83 -15.12
N PHE A 366 15.73 -3.95 -16.45
CA PHE A 366 14.58 -3.43 -17.19
C PHE A 366 13.33 -4.24 -16.90
N GLN A 367 12.22 -3.57 -16.58
CA GLN A 367 10.96 -4.23 -16.26
C GLN A 367 9.74 -3.33 -16.49
N ASN A 368 8.56 -3.94 -16.67
CA ASN A 368 7.28 -3.26 -16.63
C ASN A 368 6.89 -2.98 -15.17
N HIS A 369 7.59 -2.06 -14.53
CA HIS A 369 7.34 -1.63 -13.15
C HIS A 369 7.93 -0.22 -12.95
N ALA A 370 7.23 0.59 -12.17
CA ALA A 370 7.71 1.87 -11.67
C ALA A 370 6.90 2.26 -10.42
N GLY A 371 7.34 3.29 -9.70
CA GLY A 371 6.43 4.09 -8.88
C GLY A 371 5.37 4.74 -9.77
N LEU A 372 4.10 4.56 -9.44
CA LEU A 372 2.96 4.94 -10.28
C LEU A 372 2.26 6.22 -9.83
N ASP A 373 2.67 6.77 -8.67
CA ASP A 373 2.13 8.00 -8.10
C ASP A 373 3.02 8.60 -7.00
N TYR A 374 2.46 9.57 -6.31
CA TYR A 374 2.71 9.88 -4.91
C TYR A 374 1.38 10.31 -4.27
N LYS A 375 1.13 9.92 -3.02
CA LYS A 375 0.12 10.53 -2.15
C LYS A 375 0.78 10.99 -0.86
N GLY A 376 0.41 12.16 -0.36
CA GLY A 376 0.86 12.65 0.95
C GLY A 376 -0.12 13.59 1.62
N THR A 377 -0.19 13.56 2.94
CA THR A 377 -1.01 14.48 3.74
C THR A 377 -0.24 14.99 4.96
N CYS A 378 -0.77 16.02 5.58
CA CYS A 378 -0.26 16.68 6.77
C CYS A 378 -1.36 16.87 7.81
N ALA A 379 -1.03 17.34 9.01
CA ALA A 379 -2.02 17.50 10.09
C ALA A 379 -3.17 18.47 9.73
N GLU A 380 -2.92 19.50 8.92
CA GLU A 380 -3.97 20.42 8.45
C GLU A 380 -4.86 19.77 7.38
N MET A 381 -4.27 19.15 6.36
CA MET A 381 -5.02 18.46 5.30
C MET A 381 -5.90 17.33 5.85
N MET A 382 -5.43 16.61 6.87
CA MET A 382 -6.17 15.52 7.51
C MET A 382 -7.52 15.96 8.09
N LYS A 383 -7.66 17.20 8.60
CA LYS A 383 -8.92 17.73 9.18
C LYS A 383 -10.11 17.69 8.22
N GLN A 384 -9.83 17.69 6.91
CA GLN A 384 -10.82 17.61 5.83
C GLN A 384 -10.62 16.37 4.94
N LEU A 385 -9.87 15.37 5.43
CA LEU A 385 -9.44 14.16 4.68
C LEU A 385 -8.83 14.48 3.31
N ARG A 386 -8.11 15.61 3.20
CA ARG A 386 -7.41 16.02 1.98
C ARG A 386 -6.03 15.37 1.93
N PHE A 387 -5.45 15.32 0.73
CA PHE A 387 -4.08 14.92 0.49
C PHE A 387 -3.59 15.53 -0.83
N ARG A 388 -2.28 15.69 -0.96
CA ARG A 388 -1.61 15.90 -2.24
C ARG A 388 -1.56 14.58 -3.00
N ALA A 389 -1.91 14.59 -4.27
CA ALA A 389 -1.79 13.46 -5.18
C ALA A 389 -1.02 13.84 -6.44
N TRP A 390 -0.09 13.01 -6.87
CA TRP A 390 0.66 13.17 -8.13
C TRP A 390 0.58 11.87 -8.91
N SER A 391 -0.07 11.86 -10.07
CA SER A 391 -0.26 10.64 -10.88
C SER A 391 0.92 10.41 -11.82
N GLY A 392 1.36 9.16 -11.95
CA GLY A 392 2.40 8.73 -12.88
C GLY A 392 3.83 8.75 -12.33
N PRO A 393 4.78 8.15 -13.08
CA PRO A 393 6.14 7.93 -12.61
C PRO A 393 6.93 9.23 -12.40
N THR A 394 7.94 9.17 -11.53
CA THR A 394 8.78 10.33 -11.23
C THR A 394 9.64 10.76 -12.43
N TYR A 395 9.75 12.07 -12.66
CA TYR A 395 10.43 12.68 -13.80
C TYR A 395 11.28 13.92 -13.44
N ASP A 396 11.75 14.02 -12.19
CA ASP A 396 12.78 14.98 -11.78
C ASP A 396 13.87 14.21 -11.00
N PRO A 397 15.10 14.05 -11.52
CA PRO A 397 15.66 14.58 -12.78
C PRO A 397 15.41 13.70 -14.04
N LEU A 398 14.61 12.63 -13.93
CA LEU A 398 14.48 11.59 -14.95
C LEU A 398 13.55 11.98 -16.13
N PRO A 399 13.67 11.38 -17.33
CA PRO A 399 12.73 11.67 -18.42
C PRO A 399 11.29 11.22 -18.06
N PRO A 400 10.25 12.00 -18.43
CA PRO A 400 8.85 11.57 -18.30
C PRO A 400 8.60 10.22 -18.96
N PHE A 401 7.78 9.38 -18.33
CA PHE A 401 7.37 8.12 -18.93
C PHE A 401 6.42 8.39 -20.11
N ASN A 402 6.60 7.68 -21.23
CA ASN A 402 5.80 7.87 -22.43
C ASN A 402 5.58 6.54 -23.18
N TRP A 403 4.31 6.13 -23.37
CA TRP A 403 3.94 4.87 -24.03
C TRP A 403 4.41 4.77 -25.49
N LYS A 404 4.64 5.90 -26.18
CA LYS A 404 5.11 5.94 -27.57
C LYS A 404 6.62 5.72 -27.72
N THR A 405 7.40 5.88 -26.64
CA THR A 405 8.87 5.80 -26.68
C THR A 405 9.45 4.80 -25.67
N THR A 406 8.65 4.29 -24.74
CA THR A 406 9.06 3.21 -23.84
C THR A 406 9.27 1.89 -24.59
N LYS A 407 10.05 1.00 -23.98
CA LYS A 407 10.25 -0.38 -24.43
C LYS A 407 9.28 -1.35 -23.74
N VAL A 408 8.48 -0.86 -22.79
CA VAL A 408 7.50 -1.63 -22.00
C VAL A 408 6.27 -1.96 -22.85
N THR A 409 5.91 -3.24 -22.92
CA THR A 409 4.71 -3.71 -23.63
C THR A 409 3.57 -4.04 -22.67
N GLY A 410 2.37 -3.52 -22.92
CA GLY A 410 1.16 -3.83 -22.16
C GLY A 410 -0.08 -3.16 -22.73
N LYS A 411 -1.28 -3.65 -22.38
CA LYS A 411 -2.56 -3.04 -22.77
C LYS A 411 -2.87 -1.85 -21.86
N HIS A 412 -2.89 -0.64 -22.42
CA HIS A 412 -3.00 0.63 -21.68
C HIS A 412 -4.20 1.48 -22.16
N PHE A 413 -5.37 0.85 -22.32
CA PHE A 413 -6.56 1.52 -22.86
C PHE A 413 -7.01 2.71 -22.00
N GLY A 414 -7.26 3.85 -22.63
CA GLY A 414 -7.68 5.09 -21.96
C GLY A 414 -6.56 5.81 -21.20
N MET A 415 -5.31 5.33 -21.27
CA MET A 415 -4.17 6.02 -20.68
C MET A 415 -3.65 7.14 -21.59
N PRO A 416 -3.24 8.30 -21.03
CA PRO A 416 -2.40 9.27 -21.71
C PRO A 416 -1.12 8.64 -22.25
N ASP A 417 -0.63 9.08 -23.41
CA ASP A 417 0.67 8.65 -23.94
C ASP A 417 1.80 9.06 -23.00
N GLU A 418 1.92 10.37 -22.73
CA GLU A 418 2.95 10.97 -21.89
C GLU A 418 2.45 11.22 -20.47
N TRP A 419 3.26 10.83 -19.49
CA TRP A 419 2.97 10.93 -18.06
C TRP A 419 3.80 12.05 -17.44
N LYS A 420 3.42 13.28 -17.79
CA LYS A 420 4.04 14.54 -17.32
C LYS A 420 3.02 15.43 -16.62
N PHE A 421 2.26 14.83 -15.70
CA PHE A 421 1.32 15.56 -14.83
C PHE A 421 2.08 16.33 -13.76
N ASP A 422 1.48 17.40 -13.25
CA ASP A 422 1.87 18.00 -11.97
C ASP A 422 1.11 17.30 -10.82
N TYR A 423 1.37 17.70 -9.57
CA TYR A 423 0.54 17.30 -8.45
C TYR A 423 -0.76 18.12 -8.38
N VAL A 424 -1.72 17.61 -7.63
CA VAL A 424 -2.91 18.34 -7.17
C VAL A 424 -3.04 18.23 -5.66
N ASP A 425 -3.26 19.36 -4.98
CA ASP A 425 -3.74 19.38 -3.61
C ASP A 425 -5.27 19.29 -3.65
N ILE A 426 -5.83 18.21 -3.12
CA ILE A 426 -7.25 17.88 -3.34
C ILE A 426 -8.15 18.79 -2.51
N GLU A 427 -9.14 19.39 -3.17
CA GLU A 427 -10.33 19.98 -2.55
C GLU A 427 -11.54 19.08 -2.82
N TRP A 428 -12.45 18.96 -1.85
CA TRP A 428 -13.68 18.17 -2.00
C TRP A 428 -14.89 19.07 -2.25
N GLU A 429 -15.70 18.74 -3.25
CA GLU A 429 -16.94 19.48 -3.61
C GLU A 429 -18.03 19.45 -2.51
N THR A 430 -17.92 18.53 -1.54
CA THR A 430 -18.79 18.44 -0.37
C THR A 430 -17.97 18.72 0.89
N PRO A 431 -18.52 19.41 1.92
CA PRO A 431 -17.84 19.59 3.20
C PRO A 431 -17.42 18.24 3.81
N VAL A 432 -16.18 18.15 4.29
CA VAL A 432 -15.65 16.98 5.00
C VAL A 432 -15.14 17.42 6.36
N GLU A 433 -15.53 16.66 7.38
CA GLU A 433 -15.21 16.87 8.79
C GLU A 433 -14.61 15.58 9.35
N THR A 434 -13.78 15.69 10.38
CA THR A 434 -13.18 14.56 11.10
C THR A 434 -13.32 14.74 12.61
N GLU A 435 -13.10 13.67 13.39
CA GLU A 435 -13.00 13.67 14.86
C GLU A 435 -11.70 14.34 15.37
N LEU A 436 -11.24 15.42 14.71
CA LEU A 436 -10.02 16.18 15.05
C LEU A 436 -10.39 17.55 15.63
N ASP A 437 -10.56 17.59 16.95
CA ASP A 437 -10.74 18.83 17.71
C ASP A 437 -9.42 19.63 17.79
N TYR A 438 -9.41 20.86 17.29
CA TYR A 438 -8.30 21.82 17.37
C TYR A 438 -8.80 23.26 17.56
#